data_AF-A0A1I0FDU6-F1
#
_entry.id   AF-A0A1I0FDU6-F1
#
_cell.length_a   1.000
_cell.length_b   1.000
_cell.length_c   1.000
_cell.angle_alpha   90.00
_cell.angle_beta   90.00
_cell.angle_gamma   90.00
#
_symmetry.space_group_name_H-M   'P 1'
#
loop_
_entity.id
_entity.type
_entity.pdbx_description
1 polymer ?
#
loop_
_entity_poly.entity_id
_entity_poly.type
_entity_poly.pdbx_seq_one_letter_code
_entity_poly.pdbx_strand_id
1 'polypeptide(L)' 'LKKELIQGRRFQTKKQAYTEIYRYIEFFYNRKRIHGSIDYLSPIEYAEKFDEVISA' A
#
# COMPACT_ATOMS: atom_id res chain seq x y z
N LEU A 1 2.76 6.41 7.84
CA LEU A 1 3.50 5.39 7.05
C LEU A 1 3.83 4.19 7.92
N LYS A 2 3.80 2.97 7.36
CA LYS A 2 4.08 1.75 8.13
C LYS A 2 5.56 1.65 8.51
N LYS A 3 5.81 1.10 9.70
CA LYS A 3 7.14 0.97 10.30
C LYS A 3 8.12 0.26 9.37
N GLU A 4 7.69 -0.77 8.66
CA GLU A 4 8.53 -1.54 7.72
C GLU A 4 9.21 -0.72 6.61
N LEU A 5 8.68 0.45 6.20
CA LEU A 5 9.35 1.32 5.24
C LEU A 5 10.33 2.30 5.90
N ILE A 6 10.03 2.77 7.12
CA ILE A 6 10.76 3.88 7.76
C ILE A 6 11.77 3.39 8.79
N GLN A 7 11.51 2.26 9.45
CA GLN A 7 12.30 1.78 10.56
C GLN A 7 13.73 1.47 10.10
N GLY A 8 14.70 2.14 10.72
CA GLY A 8 16.11 1.99 10.40
C GLY A 8 16.57 2.68 9.10
N ARG A 9 15.69 3.38 8.38
CA ARG A 9 16.07 4.11 7.16
C ARG A 9 16.27 5.59 7.41
N ARG A 10 17.36 6.13 6.86
CA ARG A 10 17.59 7.57 6.68
C ARG A 10 17.59 7.89 5.20
N PHE A 11 16.69 8.76 4.77
CA PHE A 11 16.69 9.27 3.40
C PHE A 11 17.72 10.40 3.28
N GLN A 12 18.59 10.31 2.28
CA GLN A 12 19.62 11.32 2.00
C GLN A 12 19.02 12.59 1.43
N THR A 13 17.91 12.48 0.69
CA THR A 13 17.21 13.64 0.11
C THR A 13 15.70 13.48 0.20
N LYS A 14 14.97 14.60 0.15
CA LYS A 14 13.51 14.60 0.03
C LYS A 14 13.05 13.80 -1.20
N LYS A 15 13.71 13.99 -2.35
CA LYS A 15 13.38 13.28 -3.60
C LYS A 15 13.48 11.76 -3.43
N GLN A 16 14.55 11.28 -2.79
CA GLN A 16 14.68 9.85 -2.48
C GLN A 16 13.54 9.35 -1.60
N ALA A 17 13.20 10.09 -0.54
CA ALA A 17 12.08 9.73 0.33
C ALA A 17 10.77 9.62 -0.45
N TYR A 18 10.46 10.60 -1.31
CA TYR A 18 9.27 10.55 -2.16
C TYR A 18 9.24 9.33 -3.07
N THR A 19 10.34 9.02 -3.76
CA THR A 19 10.40 7.86 -4.66
C THR A 19 10.20 6.54 -3.91
N GLU A 20 10.83 6.37 -2.75
CA GLU A 20 10.71 5.15 -1.95
C GLU A 20 9.30 5.02 -1.34
N ILE A 21 8.72 6.11 -0.85
CA ILE A 21 7.34 6.14 -0.33
C ILE A 21 6.34 5.80 -1.43
N TYR A 22 6.48 6.42 -2.60
CA TYR A 22 5.60 6.15 -3.75
C TYR A 22 5.66 4.68 -4.14
N ARG A 23 6.87 4.13 -4.30
CA ARG A 23 7.04 2.72 -4.65
C ARG A 23 6.42 1.79 -3.60
N TYR A 24 6.60 2.11 -2.32
CA TYR A 24 6.01 1.33 -1.24
C TYR A 24 4.50 1.35 -1.28
N ILE A 25 3.87 2.52 -1.48
CA ILE A 25 2.41 2.64 -1.53
C ILE A 25 1.86 1.88 -2.74
N GLU A 26 2.38 2.16 -3.94
CA GLU A 26 1.82 1.65 -5.19
C GLU A 26 2.05 0.16 -5.39
N PHE A 27 3.30 -0.30 -5.22
CA PHE A 27 3.68 -1.64 -5.64
C PHE A 27 3.63 -2.67 -4.52
N PHE A 28 3.64 -2.23 -3.26
CA PHE A 28 3.61 -3.12 -2.12
C PHE A 28 2.33 -2.96 -1.30
N TYR A 29 2.05 -1.77 -0.77
CA TYR A 29 0.93 -1.56 0.14
C TYR A 29 -0.41 -1.82 -0.56
N ASN A 30 -0.69 -1.10 -1.64
CA ASN A 30 -1.99 -1.19 -2.32
C ASN A 30 -2.20 -2.55 -3.02
N ARG A 31 -1.12 -3.13 -3.58
CA ARG A 31 -1.19 -4.34 -4.42
C ARG A 31 -0.95 -5.66 -3.70
N LYS A 32 -0.22 -5.67 -2.58
CA LYS A 32 0.29 -6.93 -1.98
C LYS A 32 0.05 -7.03 -0.49
N ARG A 33 -0.19 -5.92 0.21
CA ARG A 33 -0.31 -5.98 1.66
C ARG A 33 -1.67 -6.55 2.06
N ILE A 34 -1.63 -7.69 2.72
CA ILE A 34 -2.81 -8.33 3.28
C ILE A 34 -3.23 -7.69 4.60
N HIS A 35 -4.54 -7.51 4.77
CA HIS A 35 -5.14 -6.96 5.97
C HIS A 35 -6.27 -7.87 6.49
N GLY A 36 -6.11 -8.39 7.72
CA GLY A 36 -7.11 -9.29 8.32
C GLY A 36 -8.47 -8.64 8.57
N SER A 37 -8.55 -7.31 8.64
CA SER A 37 -9.81 -6.57 8.78
C SER A 37 -10.63 -6.47 7.50
N ILE A 38 -10.06 -6.86 6.35
CA ILE A 38 -10.70 -6.86 5.03
C ILE A 38 -10.57 -8.24 4.39
N ASP A 39 -10.89 -9.28 5.17
CA ASP A 39 -10.89 -10.69 4.73
C ASP A 39 -9.58 -11.16 4.10
N TYR A 40 -8.47 -10.65 4.63
CA TYR A 40 -7.12 -10.98 4.14
C TYR A 40 -6.89 -10.59 2.67
N LEU A 41 -7.58 -9.55 2.20
CA LEU A 41 -7.35 -8.96 0.88
C LEU A 41 -6.31 -7.84 0.94
N SER A 42 -5.73 -7.54 -0.21
CA SER A 42 -5.03 -6.27 -0.43
C SER A 42 -6.03 -5.13 -0.64
N PRO A 43 -5.61 -3.86 -0.43
CA PRO A 43 -6.49 -2.71 -0.66
C PRO A 43 -7.10 -2.66 -2.06
N ILE A 44 -6.34 -3.04 -3.10
CA ILE A 44 -6.87 -3.07 -4.48
C ILE A 44 -7.89 -4.19 -4.65
N GLU A 45 -7.58 -5.42 -4.21
CA GLU A 45 -8.52 -6.54 -4.32
C GLU A 45 -9.82 -6.28 -3.55
N TYR A 46 -9.72 -5.58 -2.42
CA TYR A 46 -10.90 -5.12 -1.70
C TYR A 46 -11.68 -4.10 -2.54
N ALA A 47 -11.04 -3.02 -3.02
CA ALA A 47 -11.72 -2.02 -3.84
C ALA A 47 -12.41 -2.62 -5.08
N GLU A 48 -11.74 -3.53 -5.80
CA GLU A 48 -12.29 -4.23 -6.97
C GLU A 48 -13.57 -4.99 -6.61
N LYS A 49 -13.59 -5.71 -5.48
CA LYS A 49 -14.81 -6.39 -5.01
C LYS A 49 -15.95 -5.43 -4.66
N PHE A 50 -15.66 -4.23 -4.17
CA PHE A 50 -16.69 -3.22 -3.89
C PHE A 50 -17.23 -2.60 -5.19
N ASP A 51 -16.36 -2.35 -6.17
CA ASP A 51 -16.76 -1.80 -7.47
C ASP A 51 -17.63 -2.79 -8.27
N GLU A 52 -17.33 -4.08 -8.19
CA GLU A 52 -18.18 -5.14 -8.76
C GLU A 52 -19.59 -5.16 -8.13
N VAL A 53 -19.69 -4.95 -6.81
CA VAL A 53 -20.99 -4.92 -6.10
C VAL A 53 -21.81 -3.68 -6.44
N ILE A 54 -21.18 -2.52 -6.66
CA ILE A 54 -21.89 -1.27 -6.98
C ILE A 54 -22.32 -1.24 -8.46
N SER A 55 -21.60 -1.93 -9.33
CA SER A 55 -21.88 -1.99 -10.78
C SER A 55 -22.86 -3.10 -11.18
N ALA A 56 -23.30 -3.94 -10.23
CA ALA A 56 -24.27 -5.02 -10.41
C ALA A 56 -25.67 -4.61 -9.92
#